data_AF-A0A955KQG4-F1
#
_entry.id   AF-A0A955KQG4-F1
#
_cell.length_a   1.000
_cell.length_b   1.000
_cell.length_c   1.000
_cell.angle_alpha   90.00
_cell.angle_beta   90.00
_cell.angle_gamma   90.00
#
_symmetry.space_group_name_H-M   'P 1'
#
loop_
_entity.id
_entity.type
_entity.pdbx_description
1 polymer ?
#
loop_
_entity_poly.entity_id
_entity_poly.type
_entity_poly.pdbx_seq_one_letter_code
_entity_poly.pdbx_strand_id
1 'polypeptide(L)'
;MPIVIKASPGDSTNDVIKKYKKAVAASNVVQIARDRQYYKKPSRIRAEYKAQMSRLKKRSRSLKRMKNISPQALERIKQRLGSQ
;
A
#
# COMPACT_ATOMS: atom_id res chain seq x y z
N MET A 1 -5.43 -0.26 16.86
CA MET A 1 -6.75 -0.75 16.43
C MET A 1 -6.65 -2.25 16.20
N PRO A 2 -7.45 -3.07 16.90
CA PRO A 2 -7.54 -4.48 16.60
C PRO A 2 -8.29 -4.70 15.28
N ILE A 3 -7.77 -5.57 14.41
CA ILE A 3 -8.45 -6.02 13.20
C ILE A 3 -9.15 -7.33 13.57
N VAL A 4 -10.49 -7.28 13.67
CA VAL A 4 -11.30 -8.45 14.00
C VAL A 4 -12.03 -8.90 12.73
N ILE A 5 -11.85 -10.16 12.35
CA ILE A 5 -12.58 -10.78 11.24
C ILE A 5 -13.34 -11.96 11.77
N LYS A 6 -14.66 -11.90 11.61
CA LYS A 6 -15.56 -13.01 11.92
C LYS A 6 -15.65 -13.92 10.70
N ALA A 7 -15.61 -15.23 10.92
CA ALA A 7 -15.84 -16.21 9.88
C ALA A 7 -17.35 -16.27 9.57
N SER A 8 -17.70 -16.37 8.28
CA SER A 8 -19.07 -16.61 7.84
C SER A 8 -19.34 -18.13 7.69
N PRO A 9 -20.61 -18.57 7.78
CA PRO A 9 -20.97 -19.94 7.44
C PRO A 9 -20.54 -20.25 6.00
N GLY A 10 -19.69 -21.27 5.82
CA GLY A 10 -19.15 -21.66 4.51
C GLY A 10 -17.77 -21.08 4.15
N ASP A 11 -17.19 -20.19 4.98
CA ASP A 11 -15.80 -19.76 4.78
C ASP A 11 -14.82 -20.90 5.15
N SER A 12 -13.86 -21.18 4.27
CA SER A 12 -12.71 -22.00 4.65
C SER A 12 -11.73 -21.17 5.51
N THR A 13 -10.89 -21.85 6.29
CA THR A 13 -9.81 -21.18 7.05
C THR A 13 -8.93 -20.31 6.16
N ASN A 14 -8.66 -20.75 4.93
CA ASN A 14 -7.87 -20.01 3.96
C ASN A 14 -8.55 -18.70 3.52
N ASP A 15 -9.89 -18.69 3.44
CA ASP A 15 -10.63 -17.50 3.04
C ASP A 15 -10.65 -16.46 4.16
N VAL A 16 -10.78 -16.89 5.41
CA VAL A 16 -10.62 -16.00 6.59
C VAL A 16 -9.21 -15.39 6.62
N ILE A 17 -8.17 -16.19 6.38
CA ILE A 17 -6.78 -15.71 6.30
C ILE A 17 -6.61 -14.68 5.17
N LYS A 18 -7.18 -14.92 3.99
CA LYS A 18 -7.13 -13.97 2.87
C LYS A 18 -7.85 -12.66 3.21
N LYS A 19 -9.04 -12.73 3.83
CA LYS A 19 -9.78 -11.55 4.31
C LYS A 19 -8.94 -10.76 5.32
N TYR A 20 -8.26 -11.44 6.24
CA TYR A 20 -7.37 -10.82 7.22
C TYR A 20 -6.18 -10.12 6.57
N LYS A 21 -5.48 -10.80 5.66
CA LYS A 21 -4.36 -10.19 4.92
C LYS A 21 -4.80 -8.94 4.15
N LYS A 22 -5.99 -8.94 3.55
CA LYS A 22 -6.55 -7.76 2.87
C LYS A 22 -6.82 -6.61 3.85
N ALA A 23 -7.44 -6.88 5.00
CA ALA A 23 -7.71 -5.87 6.02
C ALA A 23 -6.42 -5.28 6.62
N VAL A 24 -5.43 -6.13 6.91
CA VAL A 24 -4.09 -5.71 7.38
C VAL A 24 -3.43 -4.79 6.36
N ALA A 25 -3.45 -5.15 5.07
CA ALA A 25 -2.88 -4.34 4.01
C ALA A 25 -3.59 -2.98 3.87
N ALA A 26 -4.92 -2.95 3.98
CA ALA A 26 -5.71 -1.71 3.92
C ALA A 26 -5.42 -0.77 5.11
N SER A 27 -5.29 -1.31 6.31
CA SER A 27 -4.97 -0.54 7.53
C SER A 27 -3.53 -0.02 7.57
N ASN A 28 -2.64 -0.57 6.73
CA ASN A 28 -1.21 -0.28 6.70
C ASN A 28 -0.50 -0.40 8.07
N VAL A 29 -1.06 -1.18 9.00
CA VAL A 29 -0.64 -1.24 10.41
C VAL A 29 0.82 -1.67 10.58
N VAL A 30 1.30 -2.60 9.75
CA VAL A 30 2.68 -3.10 9.80
C VAL A 30 3.67 -2.00 9.45
N GLN A 31 3.36 -1.18 8.43
CA GLN A 31 4.22 -0.08 8.02
C GLN A 31 4.23 1.02 9.08
N ILE A 32 3.08 1.35 9.65
CA ILE A 32 2.96 2.34 10.74
C ILE A 32 3.78 1.90 11.96
N ALA A 33 3.69 0.62 12.35
CA ALA A 33 4.46 0.09 13.47
C ALA A 33 5.98 0.21 13.22
N ARG A 34 6.44 -0.14 12.01
CA ARG A 34 7.84 0.02 11.62
C ARG A 34 8.29 1.48 11.63
N ASP A 35 7.49 2.38 11.06
CA ASP A 35 7.85 3.79 10.96
C ASP A 35 7.88 4.50 12.31
N ARG A 36 7.10 4.01 13.28
CA ARG A 36 7.06 4.50 14.67
C ARG A 36 8.01 3.77 15.62
N GLN A 37 8.73 2.75 15.16
CA GLN A 37 9.64 1.96 16.00
C GLN A 37 10.76 2.83 16.59
N TYR A 38 11.21 3.85 15.84
CA TYR A 38 12.26 4.77 16.28
C TYR A 38 11.87 6.21 15.98
N TYR A 39 12.38 7.15 16.79
CA TYR A 39 12.24 8.57 16.49
C TYR A 39 12.95 8.93 15.17
N LYS A 40 12.23 9.62 14.28
CA LYS A 40 12.76 10.20 13.05
C LYS A 40 12.55 11.71 13.06
N LYS A 41 13.61 12.47 12.77
CA LYS A 41 13.51 13.93 12.60
C LYS A 41 12.48 14.28 11.51
N PRO A 42 11.66 15.34 11.68
CA PRO A 42 10.66 15.74 10.68
C PRO A 42 11.23 16.01 9.27
N SER A 43 12.47 16.49 9.18
CA SER A 43 13.18 16.67 7.90
C SER A 43 13.40 15.35 7.16
N ARG A 44 13.74 14.28 7.90
CA ARG A 44 13.95 12.94 7.34
C ARG A 44 12.64 12.32 6.85
N ILE A 45 11.55 12.50 7.60
CA ILE A 45 10.20 12.07 7.19
C ILE A 45 9.80 12.73 5.87
N ARG A 46 9.99 14.06 5.75
CA ARG A 46 9.73 14.81 4.52
C ARG A 46 10.59 14.34 3.35
N ALA A 47 11.87 14.03 3.59
CA ALA A 47 12.77 13.51 2.57
C ALA A 47 12.36 12.11 2.08
N GLU A 48 11.99 11.21 3.00
CA GLU A 48 11.49 9.87 2.68
C GLU A 48 10.21 9.93 1.83
N TYR A 49 9.27 10.80 2.20
CA TYR A 49 8.05 11.05 1.43
C TYR A 49 8.34 11.55 0.01
N LYS A 50 9.19 12.57 -0.14
CA LYS A 50 9.58 13.11 -1.46
C LYS A 50 10.26 12.03 -2.32
N ALA A 51 11.14 11.22 -1.72
CA ALA A 51 11.80 10.11 -2.42
C ALA A 51 10.78 9.06 -2.89
N GLN A 52 9.80 8.70 -2.05
CA GLN A 52 8.74 7.77 -2.42
C GLN A 52 7.89 8.29 -3.59
N MET A 53 7.49 9.56 -3.55
CA MET A 53 6.73 10.19 -4.64
C MET A 53 7.54 10.27 -5.93
N SER A 54 8.83 10.62 -5.85
CA SER A 54 9.72 10.62 -7.01
C SER A 54 9.84 9.23 -7.65
N ARG A 55 9.99 8.18 -6.84
CA ARG A 55 10.02 6.78 -7.31
C ARG A 55 8.71 6.39 -8.00
N LEU A 56 7.56 6.76 -7.43
CA LEU A 56 6.25 6.50 -8.04
C LEU A 56 6.06 7.23 -9.37
N LYS A 57 6.49 8.50 -9.47
CA LYS A 57 6.46 9.27 -10.72
C LYS A 57 7.36 8.65 -11.79
N LYS A 58 8.57 8.21 -11.42
CA LYS A 58 9.47 7.51 -12.36
C LYS A 58 8.84 6.20 -12.85
N ARG A 59 8.26 5.41 -11.94
CA ARG A 59 7.58 4.16 -12.27
C ARG A 59 6.37 4.38 -13.18
N SER A 60 5.56 5.41 -12.93
CA SER A 60 4.40 5.73 -13.77
C SER A 60 4.81 6.08 -15.20
N ARG A 61 5.88 6.87 -15.36
CA ARG A 61 6.47 7.20 -16.68
C ARG A 61 7.00 5.95 -17.38
N SER A 62 7.72 5.09 -16.66
CA SER A 62 8.26 3.85 -17.21
C SER A 62 7.14 2.94 -17.73
N LEU A 63 6.08 2.77 -16.94
CA LEU A 63 4.96 1.91 -17.30
C LEU A 63 4.19 2.45 -18.51
N LYS A 64 4.00 3.77 -18.63
CA LYS A 64 3.38 4.35 -19.83
C LYS A 64 4.14 4.05 -21.13
N ARG A 65 5.43 3.73 -21.06
CA ARG A 65 6.27 3.43 -22.23
C ARG A 65 6.26 1.96 -22.64
N MET A 66 5.76 1.04 -21.82
CA MET A 66 5.74 -0.39 -22.18
C MET A 66 4.45 -0.72 -22.93
N LYS A 67 4.57 -1.55 -23.98
CA LYS A 67 3.48 -1.82 -24.94
C LYS A 67 2.36 -2.72 -24.38
N ASN A 68 2.65 -3.56 -23.38
CA ASN A 68 1.74 -4.61 -22.87
C ASN A 68 1.47 -4.48 -21.36
N ILE A 69 0.97 -3.33 -20.92
CA ILE A 69 0.64 -3.13 -19.50
C ILE A 69 -0.85 -3.19 -19.27
N SER A 70 -1.24 -3.87 -18.18
CA SER A 70 -2.63 -3.91 -17.76
C SER A 70 -3.13 -2.50 -17.37
N PRO A 71 -4.31 -2.09 -17.86
CA PRO A 71 -4.91 -0.80 -17.50
C PRO A 71 -5.02 -0.61 -15.98
N GLN A 72 -5.34 -1.68 -15.25
CA GLN A 72 -5.44 -1.68 -13.79
C GLN A 72 -4.12 -1.31 -13.10
N ALA A 73 -2.96 -1.68 -13.65
CA ALA A 73 -1.67 -1.31 -13.05
C ALA A 73 -1.39 0.19 -13.17
N LEU A 74 -1.82 0.81 -14.28
CA LEU A 74 -1.73 2.26 -14.48
C LEU A 74 -2.68 3.01 -13.55
N GLU A 75 -3.91 2.52 -13.39
CA GLU A 75 -4.90 3.10 -12.47
C GLU A 75 -4.44 3.05 -11.02
N ARG A 76 -3.92 1.91 -10.54
CA ARG A 76 -3.38 1.79 -9.17
C ARG A 76 -2.26 2.79 -8.89
N ILE A 77 -1.42 3.07 -9.89
CA ILE A 77 -0.33 4.03 -9.74
C ILE A 77 -0.83 5.47 -9.83
N LYS A 78 -1.82 5.75 -10.68
CA LYS A 78 -2.52 7.05 -10.70
C LYS A 78 -3.21 7.32 -9.35
N GLN A 79 -3.91 6.34 -8.80
CA GLN A 79 -4.54 6.44 -7.47
C GLN A 79 -3.49 6.73 -6.39
N ARG A 80 -2.34 6.05 -6.41
CA ARG A 80 -1.24 6.33 -5.45
C ARG A 80 -0.59 7.70 -5.63
N LEU A 81 -0.66 8.29 -6.82
CA LEU A 81 -0.15 9.64 -7.10
C LEU A 81 -1.17 10.74 -6.85
N GLY A 82 -2.47 10.44 -6.97
CA GLY A 82 -3.59 11.37 -6.82
C GLY A 82 -4.36 11.24 -5.50
N SER A 83 -4.10 10.23 -4.69
CA SER A 83 -4.58 10.12 -3.31
C SER A 83 -3.80 11.09 -2.41
N GLN A 84 -4.12 12.38 -2.56
CA GLN A 84 -3.79 13.46 -1.64
C GLN A 84 -5.11 14.15 -1.29
#